data_AF-N1UGR3-F1
#
_entry.id   AF-N1UGR3-F1
#
_cell.length_a   1.000
_cell.length_b   1.000
_cell.length_c   1.000
_cell.angle_alpha   90.00
_cell.angle_beta   90.00
_cell.angle_gamma   90.00
#
_symmetry.space_group_name_H-M   'P 1'
#
loop_
_entity.id
_entity.type
_entity.pdbx_description
1 polymer ?
#
loop_
_entity_poly.entity_id
_entity_poly.type
_entity_poly.pdbx_seq_one_letter_code
_entity_poly.pdbx_strand_id
1 'polypeptide(L)'
;MSNYGATAIGFVIKEQEQIKADLISLAQDPICFGPDEDVSAYAPLGMFIELVSRSYSEIWQAVESNYNESYLETATGISLDRLVRLKGIKRKKLKQKKSIL
;
A
#
# COMPACT_ATOMS: atom_id res chain seq x y z
N MET A 1 16.58 1.96 10.04
CA MET A 1 15.53 2.51 9.15
C MET A 1 14.99 1.35 8.34
N SER A 2 13.68 1.25 8.11
CA SER A 2 13.14 0.21 7.23
C SER A 2 13.53 0.49 5.78
N ASN A 3 13.90 -0.55 5.04
CA ASN A 3 14.20 -0.42 3.59
C ASN A 3 12.93 -0.25 2.73
N TYR A 4 11.76 -0.47 3.33
CA TYR A 4 10.45 -0.41 2.71
C TYR A 4 9.52 0.54 3.48
N GLY A 5 8.42 0.95 2.84
CA GLY A 5 7.43 1.88 3.41
C GLY A 5 7.81 3.32 3.16
N ALA A 6 7.41 4.22 4.06
CA ALA A 6 7.80 5.62 3.99
C ALA A 6 9.28 5.76 4.38
N THR A 7 10.13 5.99 3.38
CA THR A 7 11.58 6.18 3.52
C THR A 7 11.97 7.64 3.25
N ALA A 8 13.27 7.95 3.39
CA ALA A 8 13.80 9.28 3.09
C ALA A 8 13.71 9.65 1.60
N ILE A 9 13.57 8.69 0.70
CA ILE A 9 13.49 8.90 -0.76
C ILE A 9 12.06 8.77 -1.31
N GLY A 10 11.06 8.56 -0.44
CA GLY A 10 9.67 8.34 -0.83
C GLY A 10 9.14 7.00 -0.30
N PHE A 11 7.99 6.56 -0.84
CA PHE A 11 7.44 5.27 -0.50
C PHE A 11 8.10 4.16 -1.34
N VAL A 12 8.59 3.12 -0.68
CA VAL A 12 9.20 1.96 -1.34
C VAL A 12 8.32 0.74 -1.09
N ILE A 13 7.73 0.19 -2.15
CA ILE A 13 6.93 -1.04 -2.09
C ILE A 13 7.81 -2.21 -1.70
N LYS A 14 7.26 -3.09 -0.85
CA LYS A 14 7.80 -4.41 -0.59
C LYS A 14 7.19 -5.42 -1.56
N GLU A 15 8.02 -6.05 -2.38
CA GLU A 15 7.57 -7.04 -3.37
C GLU A 15 6.99 -8.30 -2.69
N GLN A 16 6.12 -9.00 -3.39
CA GLN A 16 5.43 -10.18 -2.85
C GLN A 16 6.43 -11.26 -2.42
N GLU A 17 7.50 -11.49 -3.19
CA GLU A 17 8.55 -12.45 -2.87
C GLU A 17 9.22 -12.12 -1.53
N GLN A 18 9.49 -10.84 -1.27
CA GLN A 18 10.07 -10.41 -0.01
C GLN A 18 9.07 -10.51 1.14
N ILE A 19 7.79 -10.19 0.90
CA ILE A 19 6.73 -10.40 1.90
C ILE A 19 6.64 -11.89 2.26
N LYS A 20 6.67 -12.77 1.25
CA LYS A 20 6.64 -14.22 1.44
C LYS A 20 7.84 -14.71 2.23
N ALA A 21 9.05 -14.26 1.90
CA ALA A 21 10.27 -14.62 2.63
C ALA A 21 10.19 -14.21 4.11
N ASP A 22 9.67 -13.03 4.39
CA ASP A 22 9.48 -12.54 5.76
C ASP A 22 8.41 -13.35 6.51
N LEU A 23 7.32 -13.73 5.86
CA LEU A 23 6.29 -14.60 6.44
C LEU A 23 6.80 -16.02 6.71
N ILE A 24 7.65 -16.56 5.82
CA ILE A 24 8.33 -17.85 6.05
C ILE A 24 9.26 -17.75 7.26
N SER A 25 10.05 -16.68 7.33
CA SER A 25 10.97 -16.45 8.46
C SER A 25 10.21 -16.32 9.78
N LEU A 26 9.05 -15.66 9.76
CA LEU A 26 8.15 -15.56 10.91
C LEU A 26 7.53 -16.90 11.27
N ALA A 27 7.12 -17.70 10.28
CA ALA A 27 6.57 -19.03 10.54
C ALA A 27 7.58 -19.95 11.23
N GLN A 28 8.85 -19.86 10.82
CA GLN A 28 9.97 -20.61 11.40
C GLN A 28 10.44 -20.08 12.76
N ASP A 29 9.92 -18.94 13.22
CA ASP A 29 10.21 -18.42 14.56
C ASP A 29 9.64 -19.37 15.62
N PRO A 30 10.44 -19.79 16.62
CA PRO A 30 10.00 -20.61 17.75
C PRO A 30 8.78 -20.08 18.51
N ILE A 31 8.50 -18.78 18.47
CA ILE A 31 7.35 -18.15 19.12
C ILE A 31 6.05 -18.38 18.32
N CYS A 32 6.15 -18.64 17.01
CA CYS A 32 5.01 -18.80 16.12
C CYS A 32 4.64 -20.28 15.91
N PHE A 33 5.36 -20.98 15.03
CA PHE A 33 5.14 -22.42 14.77
C PHE A 33 6.39 -23.24 15.09
N GLY A 34 7.57 -22.70 14.79
CA GLY A 34 8.86 -23.30 15.10
C GLY A 34 9.68 -23.68 13.87
N PRO A 35 10.98 -23.98 14.07
CA PRO A 35 11.95 -24.11 12.97
C PRO A 35 11.73 -25.34 12.08
N ASP A 36 11.03 -26.36 12.60
CA ASP A 36 10.81 -27.65 11.90
C ASP A 36 9.51 -27.69 11.09
N GLU A 37 8.77 -26.58 11.03
CA GLU A 37 7.49 -26.50 10.34
C GLU A 37 7.65 -26.54 8.81
N ASP A 38 6.77 -27.29 8.13
CA ASP A 38 6.81 -27.44 6.67
C ASP A 38 6.20 -26.21 5.97
N VAL A 39 7.09 -25.34 5.50
CA VAL A 39 6.77 -24.13 4.73
C VAL A 39 6.90 -24.35 3.22
N SER A 40 7.02 -25.60 2.75
CA SER A 40 7.10 -25.90 1.32
C SER A 40 5.86 -25.43 0.57
N ALA A 41 6.00 -25.11 -0.72
CA ALA A 41 4.94 -24.48 -1.51
C ALA A 41 3.62 -25.29 -1.59
N TYR A 42 3.69 -26.60 -1.34
CA TYR A 42 2.55 -27.51 -1.38
C TYR A 42 2.05 -27.94 0.00
N ALA A 43 2.77 -27.59 1.08
CA ALA A 43 2.30 -27.80 2.43
C ALA A 43 1.11 -26.87 2.74
N PRO A 44 0.18 -27.26 3.62
CA PRO A 44 -0.95 -26.41 4.01
C PRO A 44 -0.50 -25.01 4.47
N LEU A 45 0.57 -24.93 5.26
CA LEU A 45 1.11 -23.66 5.74
C LEU A 45 1.77 -22.86 4.62
N GLY A 46 2.55 -23.49 3.74
CA GLY A 46 3.15 -22.80 2.59
C GLY A 46 2.12 -22.25 1.60
N MET A 47 1.02 -22.98 1.35
CA MET A 47 -0.12 -22.49 0.57
C MET A 47 -0.83 -21.31 1.26
N PHE A 48 -0.97 -21.37 2.59
CA PHE A 48 -1.54 -20.27 3.37
C PHE A 48 -0.65 -19.02 3.34
N ILE A 49 0.66 -19.19 3.50
CA ILE A 49 1.64 -18.09 3.39
C ILE A 49 1.59 -17.48 1.99
N GLU A 50 1.47 -18.28 0.93
CA GLU A 50 1.29 -17.77 -0.44
C GLU A 50 0.03 -16.89 -0.55
N LEU A 51 -1.11 -17.37 -0.07
CA LEU A 51 -2.37 -16.62 -0.07
C LEU A 51 -2.23 -15.28 0.68
N VAL A 52 -1.66 -15.33 1.89
CA VAL A 52 -1.48 -14.14 2.73
C VAL A 52 -0.49 -13.17 2.09
N SER A 53 0.62 -13.65 1.51
CA SER A 53 1.61 -12.80 0.86
C SER A 53 1.01 -11.97 -0.29
N ARG A 54 0.09 -12.56 -1.07
CA ARG A 54 -0.63 -11.87 -2.15
C ARG A 54 -1.52 -10.76 -1.61
N SER A 55 -2.32 -11.07 -0.59
CA SER A 55 -3.18 -10.07 0.06
C SER A 55 -2.38 -8.92 0.66
N TYR A 56 -1.24 -9.21 1.29
CA TYR A 56 -0.35 -8.17 1.81
C TYR A 56 0.27 -7.32 0.69
N SER A 57 0.63 -7.91 -0.45
CA SER A 57 1.14 -7.15 -1.60
C SER A 57 0.12 -6.11 -2.10
N GLU A 58 -1.17 -6.48 -2.18
CA GLU A 58 -2.25 -5.54 -2.51
C GLU A 58 -2.37 -4.41 -1.48
N ILE A 59 -2.23 -4.72 -0.19
CA ILE A 59 -2.24 -3.71 0.88
C ILE A 59 -1.06 -2.75 0.71
N TRP A 60 0.14 -3.26 0.39
CA TRP A 60 1.31 -2.42 0.15
C TRP A 60 1.10 -1.44 -1.00
N GLN A 61 0.47 -1.87 -2.09
CA GLN A 61 0.09 -1.00 -3.21
C GLN A 61 -0.96 0.04 -2.79
N ALA A 62 -1.97 -0.36 -2.01
CA ALA A 62 -2.99 0.56 -1.52
C ALA A 62 -2.40 1.63 -0.59
N VAL A 63 -1.44 1.25 0.26
CA VAL A 63 -0.75 2.18 1.17
C VAL A 63 0.15 3.13 0.38
N GLU A 64 0.86 2.66 -0.65
CA GLU A 64 1.62 3.54 -1.53
C GLU A 64 0.72 4.58 -2.21
N SER A 65 -0.41 4.14 -2.75
CA SER A 65 -1.40 5.04 -3.37
C SER A 65 -1.86 6.11 -2.38
N ASN A 66 -2.22 5.72 -1.16
CA ASN A 66 -2.63 6.66 -0.11
C ASN A 66 -1.49 7.60 0.33
N TYR A 67 -0.26 7.11 0.39
CA TYR A 67 0.92 7.96 0.65
C TYR A 67 1.04 9.02 -0.44
N ASN A 68 0.98 8.63 -1.71
CA ASN A 68 1.08 9.53 -2.86
C ASN A 68 -0.08 10.55 -2.91
N GLU A 69 -1.27 10.22 -2.42
CA GLU A 69 -2.38 11.17 -2.30
C GLU A 69 -2.15 12.30 -1.29
N SER A 70 -1.14 12.19 -0.44
CA SER A 70 -0.79 13.21 0.56
C SER A 70 0.13 14.30 0.02
N TYR A 71 0.67 14.14 -1.19
CA TYR A 71 1.62 15.08 -1.80
C TYR A 71 1.01 15.81 -2.98
N LEU A 72 1.25 17.13 -3.07
CA LEU A 72 0.61 17.99 -4.06
C LEU A 72 0.92 17.58 -5.52
N GLU A 73 2.12 17.06 -5.75
CA GLU A 73 2.60 16.70 -7.09
C GLU A 73 1.99 15.39 -7.62
N THR A 74 1.58 14.49 -6.72
CA THR A 74 1.07 13.15 -7.06
C THR A 74 -0.41 12.96 -6.76
N ALA A 75 -0.98 13.77 -5.87
CA ALA A 75 -2.39 13.69 -5.51
C ALA A 75 -3.31 14.07 -6.68
N THR A 76 -4.44 13.38 -6.78
CA THR A 76 -5.49 13.69 -7.77
C THR A 76 -6.86 13.83 -7.10
N GLY A 77 -7.88 14.23 -7.86
CA GLY A 77 -9.27 14.23 -7.41
C GLY A 77 -9.54 15.04 -6.14
N ILE A 78 -10.23 14.41 -5.17
CA ILE A 78 -10.63 15.04 -3.90
C ILE A 78 -9.42 15.28 -3.00
N SER A 79 -8.43 14.40 -3.02
CA SER A 79 -7.20 14.52 -2.22
C SER A 79 -6.42 15.77 -2.64
N LEU A 80 -6.27 16.01 -3.95
CA LEU A 80 -5.70 17.26 -4.46
C LEU A 80 -6.51 18.49 -4.05
N ASP A 81 -7.85 18.45 -4.17
CA ASP A 81 -8.74 19.55 -3.77
C ASP A 81 -8.61 19.91 -2.29
N ARG A 82 -8.34 18.92 -1.42
CA ARG A 82 -8.08 19.14 0.01
C ARG A 82 -6.72 19.80 0.23
N LEU A 83 -5.67 19.33 -0.44
CA LEU A 83 -4.32 19.90 -0.33
C LEU A 83 -4.28 21.36 -0.80
N VAL A 84 -4.83 21.67 -1.98
CA VAL A 84 -4.81 23.04 -2.50
C VAL A 84 -5.67 24.00 -1.66
N ARG A 85 -6.70 23.48 -1.00
CA ARG A 85 -7.53 24.27 -0.07
C ARG A 85 -6.75 24.76 1.14
N LEU A 86 -5.76 23.99 1.64
CA LEU A 86 -4.88 24.44 2.71
C LEU A 86 -4.03 25.66 2.29
N LYS A 87 -3.78 25.81 0.99
CA LYS A 87 -3.13 26.98 0.39
C LYS A 87 -4.12 28.08 -0.03
N GLY A 88 -5.40 27.98 0.34
CA GLY A 88 -6.45 28.94 0.01
C GLY A 88 -7.01 28.83 -1.41
N ILE A 89 -6.55 27.87 -2.21
CA ILE A 89 -6.99 27.65 -3.58
C ILE A 89 -8.26 26.80 -3.57
N LYS A 90 -9.28 27.19 -4.35
CA LYS A 90 -10.54 26.45 -4.48
C LYS A 90 -10.80 26.08 -5.94
N ARG A 91 -11.22 24.85 -6.18
CA ARG A 91 -11.64 24.40 -7.52
C ARG A 91 -12.80 25.26 -8.02
N LYS A 92 -12.64 25.85 -9.20
CA LYS A 92 -13.70 26.63 -9.86
C LYS A 92 -14.82 25.69 -10.29
N LYS A 93 -16.02 25.90 -9.76
CA LYS A 93 -17.21 25.15 -10.20
C LYS A 93 -17.60 25.59 -11.61
N LEU A 94 -18.11 24.66 -12.41
CA LEU A 94 -18.70 24.96 -13.71
C LEU A 94 -19.90 25.89 -13.49
N LYS A 95 -19.91 27.05 -14.17
CA LYS A 95 -21.07 27.93 -14.21
C LYS A 95 -22.07 27.31 -15.19
N GLN A 96 -23.26 26.94 -14.71
CA GLN A 96 -24.33 26.51 -15.60
C GLN A 96 -24.69 27.67 -16.54
N LYS A 97 -24.62 27.44 -17.85
CA LYS A 97 -25.14 28.36 -18.84
C LYS A 97 -26.66 28.35 -18.68
N LYS A 98 -27.26 29.46 -18.24
CA LYS A 98 -28.73 29.61 -18.26
C LYS A 98 -29.19 29.37 -19.70
N SER A 99 -29.97 28.31 -19.91
CA SER A 99 -30.67 28.10 -21.18
C SER A 99 -31.69 29.22 -21.31
N ILE A 100 -31.47 30.13 -22.25
CA ILE A 100 -32.43 31.17 -22.61
C ILE A 100 -33.40 30.48 -23.57
N LEU A 101 -34.60 30.20 -23.08
CA LEU A 101 -35.79 29.92 -23.90
C LEU A 101 -36.47 31.25 -24.23
#